data_AF-F7T2Y8-F1
#
_entry.id   AF-F7T2Y8-F1
#
_cell.length_a   1.000
_cell.length_b   1.000
_cell.length_c   1.000
_cell.angle_alpha   90.00
_cell.angle_beta   90.00
_cell.angle_gamma   90.00
#
_symmetry.space_group_name_H-M   'P 1'
#
loop_
_entity.id
_entity.type
_entity.pdbx_description
1 polymer ?
#
loop_
_entity_poly.entity_id
_entity_poly.type
_entity_poly.pdbx_seq_one_letter_code
_entity_poly.pdbx_strand_id
1 'polypeptide(L)'
;MHSGNKFVTLSLMLESGEEFDLRFPDIAGEAFAQVWEARECTAEVAEALRAGGVLLFIHVDKIRSPGWIADDAAQSQGMGIARGGAPVPWRPEFSPTQVQLVDMLRCLQAQPLDIGPRRLAVILSAWDKVEMDEVSPEQFLKMHLPLLHQYLAHGLGAGWDLRVFGVSAQGADYDDEDGAPIADAERMRAIDVPSHRIRVAVGDATTHDLTEPVYWLMG
;
A
#
# COMPACT_ATOMS: atom_id res chain seq x y z
N MET A 1 -7.97 18.29 -20.10
CA MET A 1 -8.59 18.66 -18.81
C MET A 1 -7.91 17.84 -17.74
N HIS A 2 -6.97 18.40 -16.98
CA HIS A 2 -6.38 17.70 -15.84
C HIS A 2 -7.42 17.70 -14.72
N SER A 3 -7.86 16.50 -14.31
CA SER A 3 -8.66 16.33 -13.10
C SER A 3 -7.80 16.82 -11.94
N GLY A 4 -8.15 17.96 -11.34
CA GLY A 4 -7.39 18.52 -10.23
C GLY A 4 -7.35 17.54 -9.05
N ASN A 5 -6.18 17.43 -8.40
CA ASN A 5 -6.03 16.64 -7.17
C ASN A 5 -7.12 17.05 -6.17
N LYS A 6 -7.88 16.08 -5.67
CA LYS A 6 -8.88 16.34 -4.63
C LYS A 6 -8.28 16.00 -3.28
N PHE A 7 -8.50 16.85 -2.30
CA PHE A 7 -8.11 16.57 -0.92
C PHE A 7 -9.37 16.44 -0.10
N VAL A 8 -9.56 15.26 0.49
CA VAL A 8 -10.62 15.05 1.48
C VAL A 8 -9.99 15.17 2.85
N THR A 9 -10.52 16.08 3.68
CA THR A 9 -10.09 16.21 5.07
C THR A 9 -11.25 15.79 5.97
N LEU A 10 -10.98 14.85 6.86
CA LEU A 10 -11.89 14.45 7.93
C LEU A 10 -11.32 14.98 9.25
N SER A 11 -12.02 15.90 9.90
CA SER A 11 -11.69 16.31 11.26
C SER A 11 -12.35 15.35 12.23
N LEU A 12 -11.54 14.70 13.05
CA LEU A 12 -11.93 13.65 13.96
C LEU A 12 -11.60 14.08 15.40
N MET A 13 -12.41 13.63 16.36
CA MET A 13 -12.22 13.90 17.78
C MET A 13 -12.09 12.58 18.52
N LEU A 14 -11.03 12.45 19.31
CA LEU A 14 -10.81 11.30 20.17
C LEU A 14 -11.73 11.33 21.39
N GLU A 15 -11.91 10.18 22.06
CA GLU A 15 -12.60 10.12 23.35
C GLU A 15 -11.92 10.99 24.43
N SER A 16 -10.61 11.24 24.29
CA SER A 16 -9.84 12.17 25.13
C SER A 16 -10.20 13.64 24.91
N GLY A 17 -10.94 13.98 23.85
CA GLY A 17 -11.26 15.34 23.43
C GLY A 17 -10.21 16.00 22.52
N GLU A 18 -9.15 15.29 22.16
CA GLU A 18 -8.15 15.77 21.20
C GLU A 18 -8.71 15.72 19.76
N GLU A 19 -8.52 16.81 19.01
CA GLU A 19 -8.96 16.93 17.62
C GLU A 19 -7.78 16.72 16.66
N PHE A 20 -8.03 16.03 15.55
CA PHE A 20 -7.04 15.86 14.49
C PHE A 20 -7.65 15.85 13.09
N ASP A 21 -6.86 16.26 12.11
CA ASP A 21 -7.21 16.24 10.70
C ASP A 21 -6.61 15.01 10.01
N LEU A 22 -7.47 14.11 9.53
CA LEU A 22 -7.08 13.06 8.61
C LEU A 22 -7.24 13.55 7.17
N ARG A 23 -6.11 13.75 6.49
CA ARG A 23 -6.07 14.24 5.10
C ARG A 23 -5.80 13.09 4.15
N PHE A 24 -6.73 12.85 3.23
CA PHE A 24 -6.59 11.92 2.12
C PHE A 24 -6.32 12.71 0.85
N PRO A 25 -5.08 12.69 0.35
CA PRO A 25 -4.80 13.25 -0.95
C PRO A 25 -5.28 12.23 -2.00
N ASP A 26 -6.43 12.48 -2.63
CA ASP A 26 -6.93 11.72 -3.79
C ASP A 26 -6.14 12.16 -5.03
N ILE A 27 -4.89 11.70 -5.05
CA ILE A 27 -3.93 11.91 -6.12
C ILE A 27 -4.20 10.81 -7.15
N ALA A 28 -4.53 11.20 -8.38
CA ALA A 28 -4.66 10.24 -9.46
C ALA A 28 -3.35 9.43 -9.61
N GLY A 29 -3.44 8.14 -9.95
CA GLY A 29 -2.26 7.28 -10.13
C GLY A 29 -1.23 7.84 -11.13
N GLU A 30 -1.66 8.69 -12.05
CA GLU A 30 -0.79 9.44 -12.98
C GLU A 30 0.07 10.49 -12.26
N ALA A 31 -0.48 11.20 -11.27
CA ALA A 31 0.28 12.16 -10.47
C ALA A 31 1.23 11.44 -9.50
N PHE A 32 0.91 10.22 -9.05
CA PHE A 32 1.86 9.34 -8.36
C PHE A 32 3.04 8.97 -9.28
N ALA A 33 2.74 8.56 -10.53
CA ALA A 33 3.76 8.32 -11.54
C ALA A 33 4.61 9.58 -11.78
N GLN A 34 4.02 10.77 -11.82
CA GLN A 34 4.78 12.01 -11.99
C GLN A 34 5.72 12.33 -10.80
N VAL A 35 5.27 12.13 -9.55
CA VAL A 35 6.13 12.27 -8.36
C VAL A 35 7.29 11.29 -8.42
N TRP A 36 7.03 10.06 -8.85
CA TRP A 36 8.02 9.00 -8.96
C TRP A 36 9.01 9.24 -10.11
N GLU A 37 8.51 9.54 -11.31
CA GLU A 37 9.29 9.63 -12.55
C GLU A 37 10.03 10.96 -12.68
N ALA A 38 9.34 12.07 -12.37
CA ALA A 38 9.86 13.42 -12.58
C ALA A 38 10.40 14.06 -11.28
N ARG A 39 10.15 13.46 -10.10
CA ARG A 39 10.46 14.06 -8.79
C ARG A 39 9.76 15.40 -8.55
N GLU A 40 8.61 15.57 -9.16
CA GLU A 40 7.82 16.79 -9.09
C GLU A 40 6.53 16.52 -8.32
N CYS A 41 6.22 17.36 -7.34
CA CYS A 41 4.93 17.37 -6.66
C CYS A 41 4.43 18.81 -6.55
N THR A 42 3.10 19.00 -6.53
CA THR A 42 2.54 20.33 -6.29
C THR A 42 2.77 20.74 -4.83
N ALA A 43 2.72 22.04 -4.53
CA ALA A 43 2.92 22.53 -3.17
C ALA A 43 1.91 21.93 -2.17
N GLU A 44 0.67 21.69 -2.64
CA GLU A 44 -0.40 21.07 -1.85
C GLU A 44 -0.09 19.61 -1.52
N VAL A 45 0.43 18.85 -2.50
CA VAL A 45 0.88 17.47 -2.28
C VAL A 45 2.06 17.43 -1.32
N ALA A 46 3.04 18.33 -1.50
CA ALA A 46 4.19 18.42 -0.60
C ALA A 46 3.77 18.74 0.85
N GLU A 47 2.79 19.63 1.04
CA GLU A 47 2.26 19.95 2.36
C GLU A 47 1.52 18.75 3.00
N ALA A 48 0.71 18.02 2.22
CA ALA A 48 0.07 16.81 2.71
C ALA A 48 1.10 15.72 3.10
N LEU A 49 2.20 15.60 2.35
CA LEU A 49 3.28 14.66 2.62
C LEU A 49 4.18 15.07 3.81
N ARG A 50 4.05 16.30 4.33
CA ARG A 50 4.69 16.77 5.57
C ARG A 50 3.91 16.41 6.84
N ALA A 51 3.01 15.44 6.77
CA ALA A 51 2.33 14.90 7.96
C ALA A 51 3.29 14.06 8.84
N GLY A 52 3.08 14.14 10.16
CA GLY A 52 3.82 13.34 11.16
C GLY A 52 3.44 11.85 11.16
N GLY A 53 2.21 11.54 10.73
CA GLY A 53 1.72 10.17 10.54
C GLY A 53 1.49 9.87 9.06
N VAL A 54 1.87 8.66 8.62
CA VAL A 54 1.73 8.21 7.23
C VAL A 54 1.04 6.86 7.19
N LEU A 55 -0.07 6.76 6.44
CA LEU A 55 -0.69 5.49 6.05
C LEU A 55 -0.20 5.10 4.66
N LEU A 56 0.51 3.98 4.56
CA LEU A 56 0.98 3.43 3.28
C LEU A 56 0.18 2.19 2.90
N PHE A 57 -0.70 2.29 1.91
CA PHE A 57 -1.49 1.16 1.42
C PHE A 57 -0.73 0.36 0.35
N ILE A 58 -0.70 -0.96 0.53
CA ILE A 58 -0.14 -1.93 -0.41
C ILE A 58 -1.18 -3.03 -0.61
N HIS A 59 -1.71 -3.16 -1.82
CA HIS A 59 -2.67 -4.21 -2.14
C HIS A 59 -1.94 -5.53 -2.39
N VAL A 60 -2.27 -6.58 -1.62
CA VAL A 60 -1.52 -7.86 -1.63
C VAL A 60 -1.45 -8.52 -3.01
N ASP A 61 -2.54 -8.50 -3.79
CA ASP A 61 -2.56 -9.09 -5.14
C ASP A 61 -1.89 -8.25 -6.24
N LYS A 62 -1.74 -6.94 -6.01
CA LYS A 62 -1.26 -6.01 -7.07
C LYS A 62 0.26 -5.78 -6.97
N ILE A 63 0.95 -6.64 -6.23
CA ILE A 63 2.41 -6.58 -6.08
C ILE A 63 3.07 -7.06 -7.36
N ARG A 64 3.79 -6.15 -8.04
CA ARG A 64 4.64 -6.47 -9.17
C ARG A 64 6.00 -6.96 -8.68
N SER A 65 6.21 -8.27 -8.78
CA SER A 65 7.51 -8.91 -8.52
C SER A 65 8.56 -8.54 -9.58
N PRO A 66 9.86 -8.58 -9.23
CA PRO A 66 10.92 -8.47 -10.22
C PRO A 66 10.85 -9.64 -11.21
N GLY A 67 10.90 -9.33 -12.51
CA GLY A 67 11.02 -10.34 -13.56
C GLY A 67 12.46 -10.81 -13.72
N TRP A 68 12.68 -12.12 -13.79
CA TRP A 68 13.99 -12.69 -14.05
C TRP A 68 14.16 -12.94 -15.55
N ILE A 69 15.30 -12.51 -16.09
CA ILE A 69 15.65 -12.75 -17.51
C ILE A 69 15.58 -14.23 -17.86
N ALA A 70 15.91 -15.12 -16.91
CA ALA A 70 15.84 -16.56 -17.10
C ALA A 70 14.40 -17.08 -17.27
N ASP A 71 13.44 -16.51 -16.53
CA ASP A 71 12.03 -16.89 -16.59
C ASP A 71 11.40 -16.41 -17.89
N ASP A 72 11.63 -15.13 -18.25
CA ASP A 72 11.20 -14.55 -19.52
C ASP A 72 11.78 -15.34 -20.70
N ALA A 73 13.05 -15.75 -20.57
CA ALA A 73 13.73 -16.57 -21.55
C ALA A 73 13.06 -17.95 -21.72
N ALA A 74 12.75 -18.64 -20.62
CA ALA A 74 12.09 -19.94 -20.64
C ALA A 74 10.66 -19.84 -21.19
N GLN A 75 9.90 -18.84 -20.75
CA GLN A 75 8.53 -18.59 -21.20
C GLN A 75 8.46 -18.28 -22.70
N SER A 76 9.35 -17.43 -23.20
CA SER A 76 9.43 -17.09 -24.63
C SER A 76 9.71 -18.32 -25.50
N GLN A 77 10.58 -19.23 -25.03
CA GLN A 77 10.88 -20.48 -25.74
C GLN A 77 9.67 -21.42 -25.73
N GLY A 78 8.99 -21.56 -24.59
CA GLY A 78 7.79 -22.38 -24.47
C GLY A 78 6.61 -21.90 -25.33
N MET A 79 6.51 -20.58 -25.56
CA MET A 79 5.48 -19.97 -26.42
C MET A 79 5.88 -19.87 -27.90
N GLY A 80 7.08 -20.32 -28.28
CA GLY A 80 7.57 -20.22 -29.66
C GLY A 80 7.77 -18.78 -30.15
N ILE A 81 7.92 -17.82 -29.23
CA ILE A 81 8.10 -16.41 -29.56
C ILE A 81 9.54 -16.21 -30.04
N ALA A 82 9.71 -15.81 -31.30
CA ALA A 82 11.01 -15.50 -31.87
C ALA A 82 11.66 -14.34 -31.11
N ARG A 83 12.84 -14.56 -30.55
CA ARG A 83 13.64 -13.50 -29.93
C ARG A 83 14.21 -12.61 -31.04
N GLY A 84 13.66 -11.41 -31.20
CA GLY A 84 14.10 -10.47 -32.22
C GLY A 84 13.09 -9.35 -32.42
N GLY A 85 13.23 -8.29 -31.65
CA GLY A 85 12.47 -7.05 -31.77
C GLY A 85 13.35 -5.87 -31.40
N ALA A 86 12.92 -4.65 -31.75
CA ALA A 86 13.59 -3.46 -31.24
C ALA A 86 13.51 -3.46 -29.70
N PRO A 87 14.61 -3.14 -29.00
CA PRO A 87 14.58 -3.06 -27.54
C PRO A 87 13.54 -2.01 -27.13
N VAL A 88 12.63 -2.39 -26.24
CA VAL A 88 11.70 -1.44 -25.62
C VAL A 88 12.53 -0.57 -24.67
N PRO A 89 12.52 0.77 -24.83
CA PRO A 89 13.18 1.64 -23.87
C PRO A 89 12.60 1.43 -22.48
N TRP A 90 13.47 1.34 -21.48
CA TRP A 90 13.02 1.20 -20.10
C TRP A 90 12.26 2.46 -19.65
N ARG A 91 11.18 2.25 -18.90
CA ARG A 91 10.38 3.31 -18.25
C ARG A 91 10.29 3.03 -16.75
N PRO A 92 10.26 4.04 -15.87
CA PRO A 92 10.25 3.80 -14.43
C PRO A 92 9.01 3.05 -13.93
N GLU A 93 7.86 3.17 -14.60
CA GLU A 93 6.67 2.33 -14.38
C GLU A 93 6.93 0.81 -14.50
N PHE A 94 8.03 0.41 -15.14
CA PHE A 94 8.46 -0.99 -15.23
C PHE A 94 9.16 -1.50 -13.97
N SER A 95 9.42 -0.63 -13.00
CA SER A 95 10.06 -1.00 -11.74
C SER A 95 9.15 -1.91 -10.90
N PRO A 96 9.70 -2.91 -10.20
CA PRO A 96 8.97 -3.69 -9.21
C PRO A 96 8.35 -2.80 -8.13
N THR A 97 7.20 -3.21 -7.56
CA THR A 97 6.46 -2.42 -6.56
C THR A 97 7.35 -2.00 -5.38
N GLN A 98 8.14 -2.92 -4.84
CA GLN A 98 9.06 -2.62 -3.72
C GLN A 98 10.07 -1.51 -4.04
N VAL A 99 10.55 -1.40 -5.29
CA VAL A 99 11.50 -0.35 -5.70
C VAL A 99 10.81 1.01 -5.64
N GLN A 100 9.58 1.09 -6.15
CA GLN A 100 8.77 2.31 -6.12
C GLN A 100 8.49 2.77 -4.68
N LEU A 101 8.09 1.82 -3.83
CA LEU A 101 7.77 2.10 -2.43
C LEU A 101 8.98 2.57 -1.62
N VAL A 102 10.13 1.89 -1.75
CA VAL A 102 11.37 2.26 -1.03
C VAL A 102 11.75 3.70 -1.33
N ASP A 103 11.73 4.07 -2.60
CA ASP A 103 12.24 5.37 -2.99
C ASP A 103 11.21 6.50 -2.80
N MET A 104 9.90 6.20 -2.81
CA MET A 104 8.90 7.12 -2.26
C MET A 104 9.14 7.40 -0.77
N LEU A 105 9.38 6.35 0.03
CA LEU A 105 9.70 6.53 1.45
C LEU A 105 11.03 7.28 1.65
N ARG A 106 11.96 7.16 0.70
CA ARG A 106 13.20 7.95 0.69
C ARG A 106 12.94 9.42 0.43
N CYS A 107 11.99 9.76 -0.46
CA CYS A 107 11.56 11.14 -0.67
C CYS A 107 11.04 11.78 0.62
N LEU A 108 10.27 11.05 1.43
CA LEU A 108 9.75 11.56 2.71
C LEU A 108 10.86 11.90 3.72
N GLN A 109 12.06 11.36 3.52
CA GLN A 109 13.25 11.61 4.34
C GLN A 109 14.22 12.60 3.68
N ALA A 110 13.84 13.25 2.58
CA ALA A 110 14.64 14.27 1.91
C ALA A 110 13.94 15.64 2.01
N GLN A 111 14.74 16.71 2.08
CA GLN A 111 14.20 18.07 2.01
C GLN A 111 13.49 18.28 0.64
N PRO A 112 12.32 18.96 0.61
CA PRO A 112 11.65 19.70 1.69
C PRO A 112 10.57 18.88 2.44
N LEU A 113 10.53 17.56 2.26
CA LEU A 113 9.55 16.69 2.90
C LEU A 113 10.03 16.20 4.26
N ASP A 114 11.34 16.12 4.50
CA ASP A 114 11.88 15.71 5.79
C ASP A 114 11.51 16.69 6.91
N ILE A 115 10.68 16.20 7.83
CA ILE A 115 10.22 16.88 9.05
C ILE A 115 10.79 16.22 10.33
N GLY A 116 11.71 15.27 10.19
CA GLY A 116 12.25 14.49 11.31
C GLY A 116 11.43 13.24 11.67
N PRO A 117 11.24 12.94 12.98
CA PRO A 117 10.51 11.76 13.46
C PRO A 117 9.09 11.65 12.91
N ARG A 118 8.67 10.43 12.54
CA ARG A 118 7.35 10.13 12.00
C ARG A 118 6.84 8.76 12.44
N ARG A 119 5.53 8.56 12.40
CA ARG A 119 4.91 7.24 12.49
C ARG A 119 4.49 6.77 11.10
N LEU A 120 4.85 5.54 10.73
CA LEU A 120 4.50 4.91 9.47
C LEU A 120 3.69 3.64 9.73
N ALA A 121 2.43 3.63 9.29
CA ALA A 121 1.58 2.46 9.30
C ALA A 121 1.52 1.88 7.87
N VAL A 122 2.10 0.69 7.68
CA VAL A 122 2.02 -0.03 6.40
C VAL A 122 0.78 -0.91 6.43
N ILE A 123 -0.15 -0.66 5.51
CA ILE A 123 -1.42 -1.35 5.40
C ILE A 123 -1.38 -2.32 4.21
N LEU A 124 -1.27 -3.61 4.50
CA LEU A 124 -1.46 -4.68 3.51
C LEU A 124 -2.97 -4.86 3.30
N SER A 125 -3.52 -4.22 2.29
CA SER A 125 -4.96 -4.22 1.99
C SER A 125 -5.40 -5.46 1.23
N ALA A 126 -6.69 -5.79 1.31
CA ALA A 126 -7.26 -7.05 0.80
C ALA A 126 -6.66 -8.27 1.49
N TRP A 127 -6.44 -8.16 2.79
CA TRP A 127 -5.76 -9.17 3.61
C TRP A 127 -6.47 -10.53 3.65
N ASP A 128 -7.76 -10.56 3.31
CA ASP A 128 -8.64 -11.73 3.21
C ASP A 128 -8.18 -12.70 2.12
N LYS A 129 -7.46 -12.19 1.12
CA LYS A 129 -6.94 -12.97 -0.01
C LYS A 129 -5.63 -13.70 0.28
N VAL A 130 -5.03 -13.46 1.45
CA VAL A 130 -3.82 -14.17 1.85
C VAL A 130 -4.21 -15.59 2.29
N GLU A 131 -4.05 -16.56 1.37
CA GLU A 131 -4.40 -17.98 1.56
C GLU A 131 -3.45 -18.74 2.50
N MET A 132 -2.51 -18.06 3.16
CA MET A 132 -1.59 -18.68 4.10
C MET A 132 -2.13 -18.51 5.51
N ASP A 133 -2.76 -19.56 6.02
CA ASP A 133 -3.10 -19.67 7.44
C ASP A 133 -1.84 -19.37 8.28
N GLU A 134 -2.00 -18.54 9.32
CA GLU A 134 -0.95 -18.19 10.29
C GLU A 134 0.20 -17.28 9.81
N VAL A 135 0.13 -16.66 8.63
CA VAL A 135 1.11 -15.64 8.24
C VAL A 135 0.74 -14.27 8.80
N SER A 136 1.59 -13.71 9.64
CA SER A 136 1.48 -12.31 10.10
C SER A 136 1.75 -11.31 8.97
N PRO A 137 1.20 -10.08 9.04
CA PRO A 137 1.49 -9.01 8.07
C PRO A 137 2.98 -8.76 7.85
N GLU A 138 3.78 -8.79 8.92
CA GLU A 138 5.23 -8.62 8.86
C GLU A 138 5.92 -9.76 8.11
N GLN A 139 5.49 -11.01 8.34
CA GLN A 139 6.03 -12.17 7.61
C GLN A 139 5.67 -12.10 6.12
N PHE A 140 4.44 -11.74 5.78
CA PHE A 140 4.04 -11.55 4.38
C PHE A 140 4.88 -10.48 3.70
N LEU A 141 5.04 -9.32 4.34
CA LEU A 141 5.88 -8.24 3.83
C LEU A 141 7.31 -8.73 3.56
N LYS A 142 7.89 -9.49 4.49
CA LYS A 142 9.24 -10.05 4.35
C LYS A 142 9.35 -11.03 3.18
N MET A 143 8.35 -11.87 2.96
CA MET A 143 8.34 -12.85 1.88
C MET A 143 8.13 -12.21 0.50
N HIS A 144 7.18 -11.29 0.38
CA HIS A 144 6.73 -10.75 -0.91
C HIS A 144 7.42 -9.44 -1.31
N LEU A 145 7.90 -8.66 -0.35
CA LEU A 145 8.53 -7.35 -0.55
C LEU A 145 9.85 -7.24 0.23
N PRO A 146 10.82 -8.16 0.03
CA PRO A 146 12.01 -8.27 0.87
C PRO A 146 12.89 -7.01 0.88
N LEU A 147 12.98 -6.28 -0.24
CA LEU A 147 13.71 -5.00 -0.30
C LEU A 147 13.04 -3.95 0.57
N LEU A 148 11.70 -3.86 0.51
CA LEU A 148 10.95 -2.93 1.33
C LEU A 148 11.07 -3.30 2.81
N HIS A 149 10.92 -4.58 3.16
CA HIS A 149 11.11 -5.05 4.54
C HIS A 149 12.50 -4.67 5.08
N GLN A 150 13.57 -4.89 4.31
CA GLN A 150 14.93 -4.50 4.71
C GLN A 150 15.06 -2.99 4.90
N TYR A 151 14.49 -2.21 3.97
CA TYR A 151 14.52 -0.76 4.05
C TYR A 151 13.73 -0.22 5.25
N LEU A 152 12.56 -0.78 5.55
CA LEU A 152 11.79 -0.38 6.72
C LEU A 152 12.52 -0.68 8.03
N ALA A 153 13.27 -1.79 8.09
CA ALA A 153 14.03 -2.17 9.28
C ALA A 153 15.30 -1.33 9.51
N HIS A 154 15.91 -0.78 8.44
CA HIS A 154 17.27 -0.23 8.51
C HIS A 154 17.51 1.08 7.76
N GLY A 155 16.59 1.50 6.91
CA GLY A 155 16.71 2.66 6.02
C GLY A 155 15.84 3.85 6.43
N LEU A 156 15.01 3.72 7.48
CA LEU A 156 14.25 4.83 8.05
C LEU A 156 15.13 5.65 9.01
N GLY A 157 14.86 6.96 9.04
CA GLY A 157 15.57 7.93 9.85
C GLY A 157 15.35 7.75 11.34
N ALA A 158 16.23 8.33 12.13
CA ALA A 158 16.11 8.26 13.59
C ALA A 158 14.76 8.82 14.07
N GLY A 159 14.08 8.09 14.95
CA GLY A 159 12.78 8.47 15.50
C GLY A 159 11.58 8.11 14.62
N TRP A 160 11.77 7.36 13.53
CA TRP A 160 10.65 6.77 12.83
C TRP A 160 10.13 5.54 13.58
N ASP A 161 8.83 5.54 13.87
CA ASP A 161 8.13 4.36 14.39
C ASP A 161 7.37 3.69 13.25
N LEU A 162 7.38 2.35 13.24
CA LEU A 162 6.77 1.54 12.19
C LEU A 162 5.81 0.51 12.79
N ARG A 163 4.67 0.30 12.11
CA ARG A 163 3.81 -0.85 12.34
C ARG A 163 3.21 -1.35 11.03
N VAL A 164 3.10 -2.67 10.88
CA VAL A 164 2.50 -3.30 9.72
C VAL A 164 1.16 -3.89 10.11
N PHE A 165 0.15 -3.65 9.28
CA PHE A 165 -1.20 -4.12 9.48
C PHE A 165 -1.67 -4.88 8.24
N GLY A 166 -2.37 -5.98 8.44
CA GLY A 166 -3.18 -6.62 7.40
C GLY A 166 -4.61 -6.13 7.53
N VAL A 167 -5.19 -5.53 6.49
CA VAL A 167 -6.55 -4.96 6.56
C VAL A 167 -7.45 -5.49 5.43
N SER A 168 -8.61 -5.98 5.84
CA SER A 168 -9.75 -6.31 4.99
C SER A 168 -10.94 -5.46 5.43
N ALA A 169 -11.27 -4.43 4.64
CA ALA A 169 -12.34 -3.50 5.01
C ALA A 169 -13.75 -3.99 4.59
N GLN A 170 -13.86 -4.67 3.45
CA GLN A 170 -15.13 -5.17 2.91
C GLN A 170 -15.26 -6.70 3.01
N GLY A 171 -14.12 -7.40 3.00
CA GLY A 171 -14.04 -8.83 3.26
C GLY A 171 -14.34 -9.76 2.07
N ALA A 172 -14.63 -9.26 0.87
CA ALA A 172 -14.55 -10.02 -0.39
C ALA A 172 -14.69 -9.06 -1.57
N ASP A 173 -14.24 -9.47 -2.75
CA ASP A 173 -14.68 -8.85 -4.01
C ASP A 173 -16.15 -9.25 -4.26
N TYR A 174 -17.03 -8.24 -4.38
CA TYR A 174 -18.47 -8.45 -4.58
C TYR A 174 -18.87 -8.61 -6.05
N ASP A 175 -17.99 -8.25 -6.99
CA ASP A 175 -18.30 -8.16 -8.41
C ASP A 175 -17.24 -8.89 -9.26
N ASP A 176 -17.66 -9.88 -10.05
CA ASP A 176 -16.94 -10.31 -11.27
C ASP A 176 -17.22 -9.32 -12.42
N GLU A 177 -16.39 -9.29 -13.47
CA GLU A 177 -16.61 -8.47 -14.68
C GLU A 177 -17.97 -8.73 -15.37
N ASP A 178 -18.65 -9.82 -15.04
CA ASP A 178 -19.98 -10.22 -15.53
C ASP A 178 -21.11 -10.16 -14.46
N GLY A 179 -20.85 -9.64 -13.26
CA GLY A 179 -21.87 -9.46 -12.21
C GLY A 179 -22.41 -10.74 -11.57
N ALA A 180 -21.74 -11.88 -11.77
CA ALA A 180 -22.04 -13.12 -11.07
C ALA A 180 -21.39 -13.12 -9.67
N PRO A 181 -22.07 -13.57 -8.59
CA PRO A 181 -21.45 -13.68 -7.28
C PRO A 181 -20.32 -14.72 -7.31
N ILE A 182 -19.09 -14.29 -7.00
CA ILE A 182 -17.96 -15.19 -6.75
C ILE A 182 -18.27 -16.01 -5.49
N ALA A 183 -17.77 -17.24 -5.40
CA ALA A 183 -17.94 -18.11 -4.21
C ALA A 183 -17.54 -17.42 -2.88
N ASP A 184 -16.65 -16.41 -2.92
CA ASP A 184 -16.31 -15.56 -1.78
C ASP A 184 -17.45 -14.65 -1.32
N ALA A 185 -18.25 -14.11 -2.24
CA ALA A 185 -19.40 -13.29 -1.88
C ALA A 185 -20.46 -14.11 -1.12
N GLU A 186 -20.61 -15.41 -1.42
CA GLU A 186 -21.51 -16.30 -0.68
C GLU A 186 -20.99 -16.62 0.73
N ARG A 187 -19.68 -16.87 0.89
CA ARG A 187 -19.04 -17.08 2.20
C ARG A 187 -19.19 -15.86 3.12
N MET A 188 -19.01 -14.64 2.59
CA MET A 188 -19.15 -13.42 3.38
C MET A 188 -20.60 -13.05 3.68
N ARG A 189 -21.55 -13.35 2.78
CA ARG A 189 -22.99 -13.13 3.03
C ARG A 189 -23.53 -13.96 4.18
N ALA A 190 -22.89 -15.09 4.51
CA ALA A 190 -23.23 -15.92 5.66
C ALA A 190 -22.76 -15.34 7.01
N ILE A 191 -21.96 -14.27 7.01
CA ILE A 191 -21.56 -13.56 8.23
C ILE A 191 -22.67 -12.58 8.62
N ASP A 192 -23.39 -12.91 9.70
CA ASP A 192 -24.58 -12.19 10.22
C ASP A 192 -24.30 -10.75 10.68
N VAL A 193 -23.07 -10.44 11.08
CA VAL A 193 -22.67 -9.12 11.57
C VAL A 193 -21.67 -8.48 10.60
N PRO A 194 -22.04 -7.40 9.88
CA PRO A 194 -21.16 -6.75 8.91
C PRO A 194 -19.80 -6.31 9.48
N SER A 195 -19.72 -5.91 10.75
CA SER A 195 -18.45 -5.54 11.39
C SER A 195 -17.50 -6.73 11.59
N HIS A 196 -17.99 -7.97 11.64
CA HIS A 196 -17.13 -9.15 11.73
C HIS A 196 -16.49 -9.53 10.39
N ARG A 197 -16.93 -8.89 9.28
CA ARG A 197 -16.30 -9.01 7.96
C ARG A 197 -15.03 -8.17 7.85
N ILE A 198 -14.93 -7.14 8.68
CA ILE A 198 -13.72 -6.35 8.82
C ILE A 198 -12.69 -7.22 9.53
N ARG A 199 -11.49 -7.31 8.97
CA ARG A 199 -10.36 -7.95 9.62
C ARG A 199 -9.19 -7.00 9.64
N VAL A 200 -8.69 -6.71 10.82
CA VAL A 200 -7.41 -6.01 11.03
C VAL A 200 -6.50 -6.99 11.76
N ALA A 201 -5.34 -7.28 11.16
CA ALA A 201 -4.32 -8.15 11.71
C ALA A 201 -3.08 -7.32 12.03
N VAL A 202 -2.47 -7.58 13.20
CA VAL A 202 -1.23 -6.93 13.65
C VAL A 202 -0.43 -7.92 14.48
N GLY A 203 0.80 -8.25 14.04
CA GLY A 203 1.52 -9.40 14.59
C GLY A 203 0.67 -10.66 14.52
N ASP A 204 0.48 -11.33 15.67
CA ASP A 204 -0.34 -12.54 15.81
C ASP A 204 -1.79 -12.24 16.26
N ALA A 205 -2.14 -10.97 16.46
CA ALA A 205 -3.46 -10.57 16.92
C ALA A 205 -4.38 -10.16 15.76
N THR A 206 -5.68 -10.37 15.95
CA THR A 206 -6.71 -9.89 15.02
C THR A 206 -7.79 -9.10 15.77
N THR A 207 -8.33 -8.07 15.12
CA THR A 207 -9.43 -7.25 15.60
C THR A 207 -10.37 -6.88 14.44
N HIS A 208 -11.52 -6.32 14.78
CA HIS A 208 -12.55 -5.87 13.85
C HIS A 208 -12.65 -4.34 13.76
N ASP A 209 -11.68 -3.62 14.33
CA ASP A 209 -11.66 -2.17 14.38
C ASP A 209 -10.76 -1.55 13.30
N LEU A 210 -11.36 -1.01 12.24
CA LEU A 210 -10.65 -0.32 11.14
C LEU A 210 -9.93 0.96 11.58
N THR A 211 -10.24 1.49 12.75
CA THR A 211 -9.62 2.73 13.24
C THR A 211 -8.27 2.48 13.91
N GLU A 212 -7.93 1.23 14.23
CA GLU A 212 -6.69 0.89 14.95
C GLU A 212 -5.41 1.44 14.29
N PRO A 213 -5.21 1.37 12.95
CA PRO A 213 -4.03 1.95 12.33
C PRO A 213 -3.98 3.48 12.46
N VAL A 214 -5.14 4.15 12.46
CA VAL A 214 -5.24 5.60 12.64
C VAL A 214 -4.93 5.97 14.09
N TYR A 215 -5.54 5.29 15.05
CA TYR A 215 -5.23 5.49 16.48
C TYR A 215 -3.74 5.30 16.77
N TRP A 216 -3.11 4.26 16.20
CA TRP A 216 -1.69 4.04 16.38
C TRP A 216 -0.81 5.15 15.79
N LEU A 217 -1.22 5.77 14.68
CA LEU A 217 -0.48 6.91 14.12
C LEU A 217 -0.53 8.17 14.99
N MET A 218 -1.48 8.26 15.91
CA MET A 218 -1.71 9.49 16.67
C MET A 218 -0.86 9.62 17.93
N GLY A 219 -0.59 8.54 18.66
CA GLY A 219 0.07 8.69 19.96
C GLY A 219 -0.13 7.55 20.91
#